data_AF-A0A2V4N996-F1
#
_entry.id   AF-A0A2V4N996-F1
#
_cell.length_a   1.000
_cell.length_b   1.000
_cell.length_c   1.000
_cell.angle_alpha   90.00
_cell.angle_beta   90.00
_cell.angle_gamma   90.00
#
_symmetry.space_group_name_H-M   'P 1'
#
loop_
_entity.id
_entity.type
_entity.pdbx_description
1 polymer ?
#
loop_
_entity_poly.entity_id
_entity_poly.type
_entity_poly.pdbx_seq_one_letter_code
_entity_poly.pdbx_strand_id
1 'polypeptide(L)'
;SDFFNCATNYGAGKYDLTIVGPNRFLRRFTGDATKAGKTCSATASYAAAPDTGKTALWFKLGNTGTAAVTYTVTSNQYRTGSWTYTVQPGATVSDYFNQVALCNGWYDFTVTVSSDTTWSQRFTGHLETGTPSTTG
;
A
#
# COMPACT_ATOMS: atom_id res chain seq x y z
N SER A 1 10.95 -15.07 16.92
CA SER A 1 10.34 -13.92 16.21
C SER A 1 11.43 -12.90 15.98
N ASP A 2 11.37 -12.19 14.85
CA ASP A 2 12.24 -11.05 14.58
C ASP A 2 11.41 -9.76 14.69
N PHE A 3 12.00 -8.67 15.18
CA PHE A 3 11.31 -7.38 15.35
C PHE A 3 12.25 -6.19 15.14
N PHE A 4 11.69 -5.10 14.61
CA PHE A 4 12.37 -3.82 14.49
C PHE A 4 11.73 -2.80 15.44
N ASN A 5 12.49 -2.27 16.40
CA ASN A 5 11.97 -1.32 17.39
C ASN A 5 12.17 0.13 16.92
N CYS A 6 11.08 0.87 16.72
CA CYS A 6 11.10 2.29 16.36
C CYS A 6 10.56 3.20 17.48
N ALA A 7 10.41 2.70 18.71
CA ALA A 7 9.92 3.50 19.84
C ALA A 7 10.82 4.70 20.14
N THR A 8 10.31 5.64 20.94
CA THR A 8 10.98 6.91 21.24
C THR A 8 12.43 6.74 21.72
N ASN A 9 12.72 5.69 22.49
CA ASN A 9 14.06 5.38 23.02
C ASN A 9 14.98 4.63 22.04
N TYR A 10 14.48 4.21 20.88
CA TYR A 10 15.19 3.34 19.93
C TYR A 10 15.26 3.92 18.50
N GLY A 11 14.53 5.01 18.23
CA GLY A 11 14.55 5.70 16.93
C GLY A 11 13.72 6.99 16.88
N ALA A 12 13.34 7.54 18.04
CA ALA A 12 12.47 8.71 18.17
C ALA A 12 11.13 8.59 17.41
N GLY A 13 10.61 7.37 17.23
CA GLY A 13 9.36 7.12 16.49
C GLY A 13 9.54 6.89 14.99
N LYS A 14 10.65 7.34 14.39
CA LYS A 14 10.84 7.33 12.94
C LYS A 14 11.15 5.93 12.42
N TYR A 15 10.61 5.60 11.26
CA TYR A 15 10.88 4.35 10.58
C TYR A 15 10.96 4.52 9.06
N ASP A 16 11.80 3.69 8.46
CA ASP A 16 11.91 3.48 7.01
C ASP A 16 12.31 2.02 6.78
N LEU A 17 11.30 1.16 6.59
CA LEU A 17 11.47 -0.26 6.41
C LEU A 17 11.22 -0.61 4.94
N THR A 18 12.17 -1.29 4.31
CA THR A 18 11.99 -1.86 2.98
C THR A 18 12.10 -3.38 3.04
N ILE A 19 11.08 -4.06 2.54
CA ILE A 19 11.05 -5.51 2.33
C ILE A 19 11.15 -5.75 0.84
N VAL A 20 12.08 -6.63 0.44
CA VAL A 20 12.29 -7.02 -0.96
C VAL A 20 12.11 -8.52 -1.11
N GLY A 21 11.71 -8.94 -2.30
CA GLY A 21 11.59 -10.34 -2.68
C GLY A 21 11.66 -10.52 -4.21
N PRO A 22 11.47 -11.76 -4.69
CA PRO A 22 11.45 -12.06 -6.12
C PRO A 22 10.41 -11.24 -6.90
N ASN A 23 10.55 -11.19 -8.23
CA ASN A 23 9.62 -10.55 -9.16
C ASN A 23 9.33 -9.09 -8.79
N ARG A 24 10.40 -8.37 -8.44
CA ARG A 24 10.40 -6.96 -8.01
C ARG A 24 9.46 -6.71 -6.83
N PHE A 25 9.12 -7.74 -6.05
CA PHE A 25 8.31 -7.54 -4.87
C PHE A 25 9.03 -6.58 -3.94
N LEU A 26 8.41 -5.41 -3.70
CA LEU A 26 8.87 -4.49 -2.69
C LEU A 26 7.70 -3.87 -1.96
N ARG A 27 7.90 -3.75 -0.64
CA ARG A 27 7.07 -2.98 0.28
C ARG A 27 7.98 -2.04 1.02
N ARG A 28 7.76 -0.73 0.89
CA ARG A 28 8.46 0.27 1.70
C ARG A 28 7.46 0.98 2.58
N PHE A 29 7.75 1.05 3.87
CA PHE A 29 6.95 1.72 4.88
C PHE A 29 7.78 2.81 5.53
N THR A 30 7.32 4.05 5.40
CA THR A 30 7.96 5.23 5.98
C THR A 30 6.97 5.96 6.87
N GLY A 31 7.45 6.53 7.96
CA GLY A 31 6.62 7.31 8.86
C GLY A 31 7.25 7.56 10.22
N ASP A 32 6.42 8.05 11.12
CA ASP A 32 6.78 8.35 12.49
C ASP A 32 5.65 7.87 13.43
N ALA A 33 5.96 6.89 14.27
CA ALA A 33 5.02 6.27 15.20
C ALA A 33 4.51 7.24 16.30
N THR A 34 5.11 8.44 16.42
CA THR A 34 4.63 9.49 17.33
C THR A 34 3.63 10.44 16.67
N LYS A 35 3.53 10.44 15.34
CA LYS A 35 2.67 11.34 14.57
C LYS A 35 1.29 10.77 14.25
N ALA A 36 0.43 11.58 13.62
CA ALA A 36 -0.96 11.24 13.33
C ALA A 36 -1.12 10.02 12.41
N GLY A 37 -0.13 9.69 11.57
CA GLY A 37 -0.15 8.52 10.70
C GLY A 37 -0.15 7.18 11.46
N LYS A 38 0.14 7.16 12.77
CA LYS A 38 0.16 5.93 13.58
C LYS A 38 -1.18 5.18 13.65
N THR A 39 -2.29 5.84 13.37
CA THR A 39 -3.64 5.23 13.31
C THR A 39 -4.08 4.86 11.89
N CYS A 40 -3.20 5.07 10.91
CA CYS A 40 -3.46 4.83 9.49
C CYS A 40 -2.81 3.50 9.06
N SER A 41 -3.51 2.74 8.21
CA SER A 41 -2.98 1.52 7.60
C SER A 41 -3.39 1.40 6.14
N ALA A 42 -2.47 0.93 5.30
CA ALA A 42 -2.75 0.45 3.96
C ALA A 42 -2.23 -0.98 3.85
N THR A 43 -3.11 -1.93 3.51
CA THR A 43 -2.71 -3.31 3.28
C THR A 43 -3.02 -3.71 1.85
N ALA A 44 -2.07 -4.37 1.20
CA ALA A 44 -2.26 -4.93 -0.13
C ALA A 44 -2.58 -6.43 -0.04
N SER A 45 -3.57 -6.87 -0.81
CA SER A 45 -3.90 -8.29 -1.01
C SER A 45 -4.20 -8.56 -2.49
N TYR A 46 -4.28 -9.85 -2.86
CA TYR A 46 -4.58 -10.28 -4.22
C TYR A 46 -5.85 -11.11 -4.22
N ALA A 47 -6.81 -10.74 -5.05
CA ALA A 47 -8.07 -11.45 -5.20
C ALA A 47 -8.67 -11.16 -6.58
N ALA A 48 -9.60 -12.00 -7.04
CA ALA A 48 -10.31 -11.77 -8.29
C ALA A 48 -11.08 -10.44 -8.24
N ALA A 49 -10.96 -9.64 -9.30
CA ALA A 49 -11.75 -8.45 -9.47
C ALA A 49 -13.22 -8.82 -9.81
N PRO A 50 -14.22 -8.13 -9.25
CA PRO A 50 -15.62 -8.47 -9.49
C PRO A 50 -16.06 -8.24 -10.94
N ASP A 51 -15.42 -7.31 -11.64
CA ASP A 51 -15.79 -6.90 -13.01
C ASP A 51 -15.16 -7.78 -14.10
N THR A 52 -13.93 -8.26 -13.89
CA THR A 52 -13.18 -9.03 -14.89
C THR A 52 -12.97 -10.49 -14.51
N GLY A 53 -13.16 -10.86 -13.24
CA GLY A 53 -12.84 -12.18 -12.70
C GLY A 53 -11.33 -12.51 -12.65
N LYS A 54 -10.46 -11.62 -13.17
CA LYS A 54 -9.01 -11.79 -13.14
C LYS A 54 -8.44 -11.34 -11.80
N THR A 55 -7.30 -11.90 -11.38
CA THR A 55 -6.60 -11.45 -10.17
C THR A 55 -6.26 -9.96 -10.28
N ALA A 56 -6.58 -9.19 -9.24
CA ALA A 56 -6.29 -7.78 -9.12
C ALA A 56 -5.49 -7.49 -7.84
N LEU A 57 -4.87 -6.31 -7.81
CA LEU A 57 -4.28 -5.75 -6.60
C LEU A 57 -5.37 -5.03 -5.82
N TRP A 58 -5.63 -5.48 -4.59
CA TRP A 58 -6.57 -4.85 -3.68
C TRP A 58 -5.82 -4.03 -2.64
N PHE A 59 -6.31 -2.82 -2.37
CA PHE A 59 -5.94 -2.04 -1.21
C PHE A 59 -7.08 -2.00 -0.22
N LYS A 60 -6.73 -2.18 1.05
CA LYS A 60 -7.61 -1.93 2.20
C LYS A 60 -6.98 -0.82 3.03
N LEU A 61 -7.72 0.28 3.20
CA LEU A 61 -7.28 1.53 3.81
C LEU A 61 -8.05 1.71 5.13
N GLY A 62 -7.35 1.61 6.26
CA GLY A 62 -7.95 1.62 7.59
C GLY A 62 -7.67 2.90 8.37
N ASN A 63 -8.61 3.35 9.19
CA ASN A 63 -8.41 4.48 10.09
C ASN A 63 -8.91 4.10 11.48
N THR A 64 -7.99 3.85 12.41
CA THR A 64 -8.32 3.57 13.82
C THR A 64 -8.32 4.84 14.69
N GLY A 65 -8.14 6.01 14.08
CA GLY A 65 -8.13 7.29 14.75
C GLY A 65 -9.53 7.84 15.00
N THR A 66 -9.58 9.09 15.48
CA THR A 66 -10.81 9.78 15.90
C THR A 66 -11.27 10.85 14.91
N ALA A 67 -10.51 11.14 13.87
CA ALA A 67 -10.84 12.09 12.81
C ALA A 67 -10.77 11.42 11.43
N ALA A 68 -11.54 11.92 10.46
CA ALA A 68 -11.49 11.42 9.09
C ALA A 68 -10.10 11.69 8.46
N VAL A 69 -9.62 10.75 7.65
CA VAL A 69 -8.33 10.87 6.94
C VAL A 69 -8.56 10.62 5.45
N THR A 70 -7.92 11.42 4.61
CA THR A 70 -7.93 11.19 3.16
C THR A 70 -6.66 10.47 2.75
N TYR A 71 -6.83 9.28 2.20
CA TYR A 71 -5.77 8.52 1.55
C TYR A 71 -5.66 8.95 0.09
N THR A 72 -4.43 9.01 -0.42
CA THR A 72 -4.16 9.14 -1.86
C THR A 72 -3.35 7.94 -2.31
N VAL A 73 -3.87 7.19 -3.27
CA VAL A 73 -3.18 6.08 -3.94
C VAL A 73 -2.76 6.59 -5.32
N THR A 74 -1.46 6.65 -5.58
CA THR A 74 -0.90 7.15 -6.84
C THR A 74 -0.14 6.04 -7.54
N SER A 75 -0.38 5.85 -8.83
CA SER A 75 0.43 4.95 -9.64
C SER A 75 1.74 5.63 -10.03
N ASN A 76 2.86 4.97 -9.77
CA ASN A 76 4.18 5.46 -10.17
C ASN A 76 4.59 4.93 -11.56
N GLN A 77 4.13 3.74 -11.93
CA GLN A 77 4.47 3.02 -13.17
C GLN A 77 3.29 2.12 -13.61
N TYR A 78 3.34 1.66 -14.87
CA TYR A 78 2.44 0.68 -15.51
C TYR A 78 1.00 1.14 -15.78
N ARG A 79 0.57 2.21 -15.13
CA ARG A 79 -0.64 2.96 -15.48
C ARG A 79 -0.50 4.41 -15.03
N THR A 80 -1.47 5.23 -15.42
CA THR A 80 -1.61 6.61 -14.95
C THR A 80 -2.81 6.72 -14.03
N GLY A 81 -2.69 7.52 -12.97
CA GLY A 81 -3.82 7.89 -12.13
C GLY A 81 -3.46 8.11 -10.67
N SER A 82 -4.33 8.85 -9.99
CA SER A 82 -4.29 9.09 -8.56
C SER A 82 -5.72 9.07 -8.03
N TRP A 83 -5.97 8.28 -6.99
CA TRP A 83 -7.30 8.04 -6.43
C TRP A 83 -7.30 8.44 -4.97
N THR A 84 -8.35 9.15 -4.56
CA THR A 84 -8.48 9.66 -3.20
C THR A 84 -9.64 8.99 -2.48
N TYR A 85 -9.41 8.57 -1.24
CA TYR A 85 -10.41 7.89 -0.42
C TYR A 85 -10.47 8.55 0.96
N THR A 86 -11.64 9.07 1.32
CA THR A 86 -11.88 9.55 2.69
C THR A 86 -12.33 8.38 3.55
N VAL A 87 -11.54 8.06 4.58
CA VAL A 87 -11.81 6.98 5.53
C VAL A 87 -12.22 7.61 6.87
N GLN A 88 -13.47 7.37 7.25
CA GLN A 88 -14.04 7.86 8.52
C GLN A 88 -13.35 7.23 9.74
N PRO A 89 -13.46 7.86 10.93
CA PRO A 89 -12.96 7.28 12.18
C PRO A 89 -13.48 5.85 12.40
N GLY A 90 -12.60 4.93 12.77
CA GLY A 90 -12.92 3.52 12.98
C GLY A 90 -13.28 2.72 11.72
N ALA A 91 -13.25 3.33 10.54
CA ALA A 91 -13.72 2.70 9.31
C ALA A 91 -12.58 2.11 8.48
N THR A 92 -12.98 1.39 7.44
CA THR A 92 -12.09 0.89 6.39
C THR A 92 -12.75 1.06 5.03
N VAL A 93 -11.97 1.47 4.03
CA VAL A 93 -12.38 1.50 2.62
C VAL A 93 -11.48 0.55 1.84
N SER A 94 -12.04 -0.17 0.87
CA SER A 94 -11.29 -1.03 -0.04
C SER A 94 -11.53 -0.64 -1.48
N ASP A 95 -10.49 -0.78 -2.31
CA ASP A 95 -10.59 -0.64 -3.76
C ASP A 95 -9.61 -1.60 -4.46
N TYR A 96 -9.84 -1.88 -5.74
CA TYR A 96 -9.02 -2.80 -6.52
C TYR A 96 -8.55 -2.19 -7.84
N PHE A 97 -7.39 -2.67 -8.28
CA PHE A 97 -6.73 -2.23 -9.49
C PHE A 97 -6.52 -3.44 -10.39
N ASN A 98 -7.14 -3.41 -11.57
CA ASN A 98 -7.12 -4.46 -12.59
C ASN A 98 -5.76 -4.64 -13.28
N GLN A 99 -4.70 -4.89 -12.51
CA GLN A 99 -3.32 -4.90 -13.00
C GLN A 99 -3.04 -6.11 -13.91
N VAL A 100 -3.62 -7.28 -13.66
CA VAL A 100 -3.51 -8.41 -14.61
C VAL A 100 -4.23 -8.09 -15.91
N ALA A 101 -5.41 -7.48 -15.85
CA ALA A 101 -6.21 -7.21 -17.04
C ALA A 101 -5.65 -6.06 -17.90
N LEU A 102 -5.04 -5.04 -17.27
CA LEU A 102 -4.67 -3.78 -17.93
C LEU A 102 -3.16 -3.52 -18.00
N CYS A 103 -2.36 -4.18 -17.15
CA CYS A 103 -0.95 -3.87 -16.94
C CYS A 103 -0.05 -5.12 -16.93
N ASN A 104 -0.53 -6.24 -17.52
CA ASN A 104 0.18 -7.52 -17.56
C ASN A 104 0.69 -7.97 -16.18
N GLY A 105 -0.09 -7.74 -15.12
CA GLY A 105 0.25 -8.15 -13.75
C GLY A 105 1.20 -7.21 -13.01
N TRP A 106 1.86 -6.27 -13.69
CA TRP A 106 2.82 -5.35 -13.07
C TRP A 106 2.14 -4.21 -12.30
N TYR A 107 2.73 -3.82 -11.19
CA TYR A 107 2.24 -2.68 -10.40
C TYR A 107 3.35 -1.94 -9.64
N ASP A 108 3.12 -0.65 -9.44
CA ASP A 108 3.91 0.24 -8.58
C ASP A 108 3.01 1.38 -8.12
N PHE A 109 2.63 1.38 -6.85
CA PHE A 109 1.77 2.37 -6.22
C PHE A 109 2.41 2.93 -4.97
N THR A 110 2.19 4.22 -4.74
CA THR A 110 2.47 4.89 -3.48
C THR A 110 1.15 5.28 -2.82
N VAL A 111 1.01 5.00 -1.53
CA VAL A 111 -0.11 5.43 -0.71
C VAL A 111 0.38 6.47 0.30
N THR A 112 -0.33 7.59 0.41
CA THR A 112 -0.09 8.66 1.40
C THR A 112 -1.39 9.01 2.13
N VAL A 113 -1.27 9.72 3.25
CA VAL A 113 -2.41 10.23 4.02
C VAL A 113 -2.31 11.74 4.22
N SER A 114 -3.46 12.41 4.26
CA SER A 114 -3.53 13.87 4.47
C SER A 114 -3.14 14.31 5.88
N SER A 115 -3.23 13.42 6.87
CA SER A 115 -2.98 13.71 8.28
C SER A 115 -1.51 13.73 8.67
N ASP A 116 -0.62 13.17 7.85
CA ASP A 116 0.80 13.01 8.19
C ASP A 116 1.68 12.91 6.94
N THR A 117 2.46 13.96 6.67
CA THR A 117 3.35 14.04 5.50
C THR A 117 4.57 13.13 5.58
N THR A 118 4.86 12.56 6.75
CA THR A 118 5.94 11.57 6.88
C THR A 118 5.49 10.16 6.56
N TRP A 119 4.18 9.91 6.58
CA TRP A 119 3.61 8.59 6.36
C TRP A 119 3.49 8.31 4.87
N SER A 120 4.15 7.25 4.41
CA SER A 120 4.00 6.75 3.04
C SER A 120 4.26 5.25 2.97
N GLN A 121 3.48 4.56 2.15
CA GLN A 121 3.65 3.14 1.88
C GLN A 121 3.72 2.88 0.38
N ARG A 122 4.80 2.26 -0.09
CA ARG A 122 4.99 1.91 -1.51
C ARG A 122 4.85 0.40 -1.72
N PHE A 123 4.10 0.05 -2.75
CA PHE A 123 3.78 -1.32 -3.13
C PHE A 123 4.16 -1.53 -4.59
N THR A 124 5.15 -2.38 -4.86
CA THR A 124 5.51 -2.79 -6.21
C THR A 124 5.68 -4.29 -6.31
N GLY A 125 5.53 -4.81 -7.52
CA GLY A 125 5.73 -6.21 -7.83
C GLY A 125 4.96 -6.61 -9.09
N HIS A 126 4.82 -7.92 -9.25
CA HIS A 126 4.08 -8.54 -10.32
C HIS A 126 3.11 -9.59 -9.75
N LEU A 127 1.90 -9.66 -10.30
CA LEU A 127 0.88 -10.66 -9.95
C LEU A 127 1.09 -11.90 -10.81
N GLU A 128 1.64 -12.97 -10.23
CA GLU A 128 1.83 -14.24 -10.95
C GLU A 128 0.50 -14.99 -11.13
N THR A 129 0.14 -15.31 -12.37
CA THR A 129 -1.05 -16.10 -12.73
C THR A 129 -0.73 -17.54 -13.10
N GLY A 130 0.50 -18.00 -12.88
CA GLY A 130 0.97 -19.34 -13.26
C GLY A 130 1.25 -19.52 -14.77
N THR A 131 1.19 -18.45 -15.55
CA THR A 131 1.64 -18.40 -16.96
C THR A 131 3.10 -17.93 -17.00
N PRO A 132 3.98 -18.45 -17.88
CA PRO A 132 5.38 -18.05 -17.88
C PRO A 132 5.52 -16.53 -18.06
N SER A 133 6.13 -15.86 -17.08
CA SER A 133 6.49 -14.44 -17.15
C SER A 133 8.02 -14.33 -17.09
N THR A 134 8.60 -13.53 -17.98
CA THR A 134 10.03 -13.22 -18.01
C THR A 134 10.44 -12.48 -16.74
N THR A 135 11.37 -13.06 -15.98
CA THR A 135 12.11 -12.39 -14.92
C THR A 135 13.00 -11.29 -15.51
N GLY A 136 12.95 -10.10 -14.91
CA GLY A 136 13.89 -9.02 -15.16
C GLY A 136 15.10 -9.08 -14.23
#